data_AF-A0A534UAW0-F1
#
_entry.id   AF-A0A534UAW0-F1
#
_cell.length_a   1.000
_cell.length_b   1.000
_cell.length_c   1.000
_cell.angle_alpha   90.00
_cell.angle_beta   90.00
_cell.angle_gamma   90.00
#
_symmetry.space_group_name_H-M   'P 1'
#
loop_
_entity.id
_entity.type
_entity.pdbx_description
1 polymer ?
#
loop_
_entity_poly.entity_id
_entity_poly.type
_entity_poly.pdbx_seq_one_letter_code
_entity_poly.pdbx_strand_id
1 'polypeptide(L)'
;MPLLIKKVLLATCASLILASPVLFWLYSPNLGDDPVPVLSKYLRLLYARDLGQAYRLISAVDQRVKKRDDYMRERGAFTGFALDAARKLAELIEIRQVSQQTDGSRSRVKVALKLPDANGVAPLLLEWDEPRLNALPAAEQKKIISNIDRLAHDKKLPMIEGEEEFILVKENSQWRVFLNWATGVKVKFATIVPSDGTIAAEPLTRETIARSGEPFTIGFKVKNQASNDVHIRIVHLVDPTKLKQYLDLVECALLLPVRLRPGEEQVYNSTYLVRGDLPDGTRALDVTYEFKVES
;
A
#
# COMPACT_ATOMS: atom_id res chain seq x y z
N MET A 1 7.22 72.34 3.82
CA MET A 1 6.26 71.34 4.33
C MET A 1 6.59 70.99 5.77
N PRO A 2 5.65 71.09 6.71
CA PRO A 2 5.93 71.10 8.14
C PRO A 2 6.19 69.67 8.69
N LEU A 3 7.07 69.58 9.69
CA LEU A 3 7.53 68.34 10.35
C LEU A 3 6.41 67.44 10.92
N LEU A 4 5.17 67.93 11.02
CA LEU A 4 4.02 67.19 11.52
C LEU A 4 3.57 66.05 10.58
N ILE A 5 3.76 66.19 9.26
CA ILE A 5 3.29 65.20 8.27
C ILE A 5 4.15 63.93 8.28
N LYS A 6 5.44 64.03 8.65
CA LYS A 6 6.35 62.88 8.71
C LYS A 6 6.02 61.90 9.84
N LYS A 7 5.44 62.35 10.96
CA LYS A 7 5.12 61.46 12.09
C LYS A 7 3.82 60.67 11.89
N VAL A 8 2.87 61.21 11.12
CA VAL A 8 1.60 60.53 10.82
C VAL A 8 1.78 59.44 9.74
N LEU A 9 2.68 59.65 8.76
CA LEU A 9 2.98 58.65 7.72
C LEU A 9 3.80 57.45 8.23
N LEU A 10 4.62 57.60 9.27
CA LEU A 10 5.34 56.46 9.86
C LEU A 10 4.44 55.58 10.75
N ALA A 11 3.39 56.15 11.36
CA ALA A 11 2.47 55.41 12.22
C ALA A 11 1.48 54.52 11.43
N THR A 12 1.16 54.87 10.18
CA THR A 12 0.27 54.08 9.33
C THR A 12 0.95 52.90 8.64
N CYS A 13 2.26 53.00 8.33
CA CYS A 13 3.02 51.87 7.79
C CYS A 13 3.35 50.79 8.84
N ALA A 14 3.50 51.14 10.12
CA ALA A 14 3.77 50.17 11.18
C ALA A 14 2.54 49.27 11.49
N SER A 15 1.33 49.81 11.36
CA SER A 15 0.08 49.08 11.65
C SER A 15 -0.32 48.10 10.54
N LEU A 16 0.09 48.34 9.30
CA LEU A 16 -0.18 47.45 8.16
C LEU A 16 0.75 46.22 8.13
N ILE A 17 1.98 46.33 8.66
CA ILE A 17 2.93 45.22 8.73
C ILE A 17 2.61 44.26 9.89
N LEU A 18 2.01 44.76 10.98
CA LEU A 18 1.57 43.93 12.12
C LEU A 18 0.23 43.21 11.88
N ALA A 19 -0.56 43.62 10.90
CA ALA A 19 -1.81 42.95 10.53
C ALA A 19 -1.63 41.79 9.51
N SER A 20 -0.49 41.74 8.80
CA SER A 20 -0.21 40.70 7.80
C SER A 20 -0.15 39.27 8.36
N PRO A 21 0.41 38.97 9.56
CA PRO A 21 0.44 37.60 10.07
C PRO A 21 -0.96 37.08 10.44
N VAL A 22 -1.85 37.96 10.91
CA VAL A 22 -3.20 37.61 11.35
C VAL A 22 -4.11 37.31 10.15
N LEU A 23 -3.97 38.09 9.06
CA LEU A 23 -4.66 37.80 7.81
C LEU A 23 -4.14 36.53 7.12
N PHE A 24 -2.84 36.20 7.24
CA PHE A 24 -2.30 34.94 6.73
C PHE A 24 -2.79 33.71 7.52
N TRP A 25 -3.06 33.88 8.83
CA TRP A 25 -3.70 32.86 9.67
C TRP A 25 -5.19 32.66 9.37
N LEU A 26 -5.91 33.71 8.96
CA LEU A 26 -7.33 33.65 8.61
C LEU A 26 -7.59 33.16 7.18
N TYR A 27 -6.61 33.27 6.27
CA TYR A 27 -6.75 32.89 4.85
C TYR A 27 -5.95 31.65 4.43
N SER A 28 -5.26 30.99 5.37
CA SER A 28 -4.80 29.63 5.11
C SER A 28 -6.03 28.72 5.14
N PRO A 29 -6.41 28.04 4.04
CA PRO A 29 -7.49 27.08 4.09
C PRO A 29 -7.10 26.05 5.15
N ASN A 30 -7.90 26.01 6.21
CA ASN A 30 -7.66 25.17 7.37
C ASN A 30 -7.88 23.71 6.93
N LEU A 31 -6.88 23.13 6.27
CA LEU A 31 -6.80 21.70 5.93
C LEU A 31 -6.76 20.82 7.21
N GLY A 32 -6.76 21.42 8.40
CA GLY A 32 -6.53 20.79 9.69
C GLY A 32 -7.75 20.14 10.36
N ASP A 33 -8.97 20.46 9.94
CA ASP A 33 -10.17 19.93 10.62
C ASP A 33 -10.95 18.90 9.81
N ASP A 34 -10.96 19.00 8.47
CA ASP A 34 -11.62 18.03 7.61
C ASP A 34 -10.63 16.98 7.07
N PRO A 35 -10.84 15.67 7.30
CA PRO A 35 -10.03 14.61 6.72
C PRO A 35 -10.19 14.47 5.19
N VAL A 36 -11.31 14.88 4.61
CA VAL A 36 -11.63 14.61 3.19
C VAL A 36 -10.70 15.31 2.20
N PRO A 37 -10.30 16.58 2.39
CA PRO A 37 -9.26 17.21 1.57
C PRO A 37 -7.91 16.49 1.60
N VAL A 38 -7.50 15.98 2.76
CA VAL A 38 -6.24 15.22 2.90
C VAL A 38 -6.35 13.90 2.14
N LEU A 39 -7.44 13.16 2.33
CA LEU A 39 -7.70 11.93 1.59
C LEU A 39 -7.74 12.19 0.08
N SER A 40 -8.43 13.23 -0.35
CA SER A 40 -8.55 13.59 -1.77
C SER A 40 -7.19 13.89 -2.39
N LYS A 41 -6.33 14.62 -1.67
CA LYS A 41 -4.95 14.88 -2.09
C LYS A 41 -4.14 13.59 -2.16
N TYR A 42 -4.26 12.72 -1.16
CA TYR A 42 -3.57 11.43 -1.13
C TYR A 42 -3.96 10.56 -2.34
N LEU A 43 -5.24 10.42 -2.65
CA LEU A 43 -5.72 9.58 -3.75
C LEU A 43 -5.26 10.09 -5.12
N ARG A 44 -5.23 11.41 -5.34
CA ARG A 44 -4.68 12.00 -6.57
C ARG A 44 -3.19 11.74 -6.72
N LEU A 45 -2.41 11.89 -5.63
CA LEU A 45 -0.98 11.60 -5.64
C LEU A 45 -0.71 10.11 -5.85
N LEU A 46 -1.54 9.24 -5.26
CA LEU A 46 -1.45 7.79 -5.44
C LEU A 46 -1.71 7.40 -6.89
N TYR A 47 -2.78 7.93 -7.50
CA TYR A 47 -3.09 7.71 -8.91
C TYR A 47 -1.96 8.18 -9.83
N ALA A 48 -1.40 9.37 -9.57
CA ALA A 48 -0.31 9.94 -10.34
C ALA A 48 1.03 9.21 -10.15
N ARG A 49 1.10 8.22 -9.24
CA ARG A 49 2.35 7.60 -8.76
C ARG A 49 3.37 8.63 -8.26
N ASP A 50 2.90 9.75 -7.71
CA ASP A 50 3.69 10.73 -6.98
C ASP A 50 3.88 10.26 -5.52
N LEU A 51 4.53 9.10 -5.42
CA LEU A 51 4.58 8.33 -4.19
C LEU A 51 5.37 9.02 -3.09
N GLY A 52 6.38 9.82 -3.47
CA GLY A 52 7.14 10.60 -2.51
C GLY A 52 6.29 11.63 -1.77
N GLN A 53 5.30 12.22 -2.44
CA GLN A 53 4.35 13.15 -1.83
C GLN A 53 3.19 12.41 -1.16
N ALA A 54 2.69 11.34 -1.76
CA ALA A 54 1.64 10.50 -1.16
C ALA A 54 2.08 9.95 0.20
N TYR A 55 3.33 9.46 0.30
CA TYR A 55 3.92 8.93 1.53
C TYR A 55 3.89 9.93 2.69
N ARG A 56 4.09 11.22 2.41
CA ARG A 56 4.05 12.27 3.44
C ARG A 56 2.67 12.37 4.09
N LEU A 57 1.59 11.97 3.42
CA LEU A 57 0.23 12.02 3.95
C LEU A 57 -0.15 10.78 4.76
N ILE A 58 0.69 9.74 4.77
CA ILE A 58 0.49 8.50 5.53
C ILE A 58 0.79 8.73 7.02
N SER A 59 0.13 7.99 7.91
CA SER A 59 0.29 8.07 9.36
C SER A 59 1.72 7.79 9.83
N ALA A 60 2.16 8.42 10.91
CA ALA A 60 3.49 8.16 11.48
C ALA A 60 3.64 6.71 11.97
N VAL A 61 2.55 6.07 12.41
CA VAL A 61 2.54 4.65 12.78
C VAL A 61 2.92 3.76 11.59
N ASP A 62 2.31 4.02 10.43
CA ASP A 62 2.59 3.28 9.21
C ASP A 62 4.01 3.58 8.70
N GLN A 63 4.42 4.86 8.70
CA GLN A 63 5.77 5.27 8.27
C GLN A 63 6.91 4.61 9.09
N ARG A 64 6.65 4.25 10.36
CA ARG A 64 7.62 3.48 11.17
C ARG A 64 7.78 2.03 10.72
N VAL A 65 6.76 1.44 10.09
CA VAL A 65 6.77 0.06 9.60
C VAL A 65 7.41 -0.02 8.22
N LYS A 66 7.00 0.86 7.29
CA LYS A 66 7.50 0.87 5.91
C LYS A 66 8.13 2.21 5.60
N LYS A 67 9.43 2.19 5.31
CA LYS A 67 10.20 3.38 4.97
C LYS A 67 9.82 3.90 3.59
N ARG A 68 10.06 5.20 3.37
CA ARG A 68 9.71 5.90 2.13
C ARG A 68 10.28 5.23 0.88
N ASP A 69 11.56 4.87 0.90
CA ASP A 69 12.24 4.34 -0.30
C ASP A 69 11.74 2.94 -0.66
N ASP A 70 11.37 2.13 0.35
CA ASP A 70 10.70 0.85 0.13
C ASP A 70 9.32 1.10 -0.50
N TYR A 71 8.48 1.93 0.11
CA TYR A 71 7.16 2.30 -0.45
C TYR A 71 7.22 2.79 -1.90
N MET A 72 8.21 3.63 -2.24
CA MET A 72 8.39 4.16 -3.59
C MET A 72 8.87 3.11 -4.59
N ARG A 73 9.82 2.26 -4.19
CA ARG A 73 10.38 1.20 -5.03
C ARG A 73 9.31 0.16 -5.38
N GLU A 74 8.54 -0.26 -4.37
CA GLU A 74 7.49 -1.27 -4.47
C GLU A 74 6.40 -0.92 -5.48
N ARG A 75 6.03 0.35 -5.50
CA ARG A 75 4.92 0.85 -6.33
C ARG A 75 5.40 1.54 -7.60
N GLY A 76 6.71 1.62 -7.82
CA GLY A 76 7.36 2.33 -8.94
C GLY A 76 6.91 3.78 -9.08
N ALA A 77 7.57 4.72 -8.40
CA ALA A 77 7.24 6.13 -8.56
C ALA A 77 7.54 6.60 -9.99
N PHE A 78 6.60 7.29 -10.63
CA PHE A 78 6.88 7.95 -11.91
C PHE A 78 7.78 9.17 -11.71
N THR A 79 8.58 9.45 -12.73
CA THR A 79 9.44 10.62 -12.83
C THR A 79 9.30 11.30 -14.19
N GLY A 80 9.82 12.53 -14.31
CA GLY A 80 9.83 13.27 -15.57
C GLY A 80 8.43 13.52 -16.16
N PHE A 81 8.33 13.43 -17.48
CA PHE A 81 7.09 13.65 -18.21
C PHE A 81 6.01 12.60 -17.89
N ALA A 82 6.39 11.36 -17.61
CA ALA A 82 5.42 10.33 -17.19
C ALA A 82 4.65 10.76 -15.94
N LEU A 83 5.34 11.36 -14.97
CA LEU A 83 4.73 11.92 -13.76
C LEU A 83 3.81 13.11 -14.08
N ASP A 84 4.24 14.01 -14.97
CA ASP A 84 3.43 15.19 -15.34
C ASP A 84 2.13 14.79 -16.07
N ALA A 85 2.20 13.80 -16.96
CA ALA A 85 1.02 13.24 -17.61
C ALA A 85 0.08 12.55 -16.61
N ALA A 86 0.63 11.78 -15.67
CA ALA A 86 -0.16 11.12 -14.64
C ALA A 86 -0.83 12.12 -13.68
N ARG A 87 -0.14 13.21 -13.31
CA ARG A 87 -0.71 14.32 -12.54
C ARG A 87 -1.85 15.00 -13.29
N LYS A 88 -1.68 15.23 -14.59
CA LYS A 88 -2.71 15.83 -15.44
C LYS A 88 -4.00 14.99 -15.44
N LEU A 89 -3.88 13.67 -15.51
CA LEU A 89 -5.02 12.76 -15.36
C LEU A 89 -5.59 12.77 -13.94
N ALA A 90 -4.74 12.86 -12.91
CA ALA A 90 -5.17 12.92 -11.52
C ALA A 90 -6.01 14.17 -11.18
N GLU A 91 -5.81 15.27 -11.90
CA GLU A 91 -6.64 16.49 -11.79
C GLU A 91 -8.10 16.24 -12.20
N LEU A 92 -8.34 15.27 -13.09
CA LEU A 92 -9.67 14.91 -13.58
C LEU A 92 -10.43 13.98 -12.63
N ILE A 93 -9.80 13.56 -11.53
CA ILE A 93 -10.44 12.69 -10.54
C ILE A 93 -11.50 13.47 -9.76
N GLU A 94 -12.74 12.99 -9.85
CA GLU A 94 -13.83 13.42 -9.01
C GLU A 94 -13.90 12.53 -7.77
N ILE A 95 -13.91 13.16 -6.59
CA ILE A 95 -13.98 12.50 -5.29
C ILE A 95 -15.16 13.11 -4.56
N ARG A 96 -16.17 12.30 -4.24
CA ARG A 96 -17.37 12.74 -3.52
C ARG A 96 -17.47 11.97 -2.22
N GLN A 97 -17.58 12.68 -1.10
CA GLN A 97 -17.82 12.04 0.19
C GLN A 97 -19.21 11.41 0.20
N VAL A 98 -19.28 10.12 0.50
CA VAL A 98 -20.52 9.35 0.68
C VAL A 98 -20.91 9.35 2.15
N SER A 99 -19.94 9.11 3.04
CA SER A 99 -20.15 9.18 4.48
C SER A 99 -18.85 9.53 5.21
N GLN A 100 -18.99 10.09 6.40
CA GLN A 100 -17.89 10.36 7.31
C GLN A 100 -18.36 10.14 8.75
N GLN A 101 -17.61 9.31 9.47
CA GLN A 101 -17.83 9.04 10.89
C GLN A 101 -16.54 9.40 11.61
N THR A 102 -16.58 10.47 12.40
CA THR A 102 -15.43 10.96 13.14
C THR A 102 -15.63 10.68 14.63
N ASP A 103 -14.66 9.99 15.22
CA ASP A 103 -14.60 9.66 16.64
C ASP A 103 -13.24 10.13 17.18
N GLY A 104 -13.26 11.26 17.90
CA GLY A 104 -12.07 11.91 18.43
C GLY A 104 -11.00 12.17 17.35
N SER A 105 -9.86 11.50 17.48
CA SER A 105 -8.72 11.62 16.57
C SER A 105 -8.74 10.62 15.41
N ARG A 106 -9.86 9.94 15.15
CA ARG A 106 -9.99 8.96 14.07
C ARG A 106 -11.24 9.27 13.23
N SER A 107 -11.11 9.17 11.92
CA SER A 107 -12.24 9.36 11.00
C SER A 107 -12.30 8.23 10.00
N ARG A 108 -13.47 7.63 9.84
CA ARG A 108 -13.79 6.69 8.77
C ARG A 108 -14.52 7.46 7.68
N VAL A 109 -13.93 7.52 6.49
CA VAL A 109 -14.45 8.29 5.36
C VAL A 109 -14.71 7.31 4.22
N LYS A 110 -15.94 7.27 3.74
CA LYS A 110 -16.30 6.57 2.51
C LYS A 110 -16.43 7.59 1.38
N VAL A 111 -15.77 7.34 0.26
CA VAL A 111 -15.80 8.22 -0.91
C VAL A 111 -16.26 7.44 -2.14
N ALA A 112 -17.07 8.08 -2.97
CA ALA A 112 -17.32 7.69 -4.35
C ALA A 112 -16.26 8.36 -5.22
N LEU A 113 -15.62 7.56 -6.06
CA LEU A 113 -14.53 7.94 -6.95
C LEU A 113 -15.00 7.80 -8.39
N LYS A 114 -14.69 8.80 -9.21
CA LYS A 114 -14.69 8.69 -10.66
C LYS A 114 -13.33 9.15 -11.15
N LEU A 115 -12.59 8.25 -11.77
CA LEU A 115 -11.19 8.48 -12.14
C LEU A 115 -10.88 7.92 -13.53
N PRO A 116 -9.88 8.48 -14.25
CA PRO A 116 -9.55 7.96 -15.57
C PRO A 116 -9.05 6.52 -15.48
N ASP A 117 -9.56 5.65 -16.35
CA ASP A 117 -9.15 4.25 -16.41
C ASP A 117 -7.69 4.18 -16.86
N ALA A 118 -6.78 3.79 -15.96
CA ALA A 118 -5.36 3.69 -16.24
C ALA A 118 -5.04 2.76 -17.43
N ASN A 119 -5.83 1.69 -17.61
CA ASN A 119 -5.68 0.78 -18.76
C ASN A 119 -6.30 1.39 -20.02
N GLY A 120 -7.47 2.03 -19.90
CA GLY A 120 -8.14 2.70 -21.01
C GLY A 120 -7.35 3.86 -21.62
N VAL A 121 -6.53 4.56 -20.81
CA VAL A 121 -5.66 5.65 -21.28
C VAL A 121 -4.24 5.21 -21.62
N ALA A 122 -3.87 3.95 -21.34
CA ALA A 122 -2.50 3.45 -21.56
C ALA A 122 -2.00 3.64 -23.01
N PRO A 123 -2.81 3.40 -24.07
CA PRO A 123 -2.35 3.61 -25.44
C PRO A 123 -2.00 5.07 -25.77
N LEU A 124 -2.66 6.04 -25.11
CA LEU A 124 -2.35 7.48 -25.27
C LEU A 124 -0.99 7.85 -24.67
N LEU A 125 -0.49 6.99 -23.77
CA LEU A 125 0.68 7.21 -22.93
C LEU A 125 1.74 6.13 -23.15
N LEU A 126 1.81 5.58 -24.37
CA LEU A 126 2.81 4.59 -24.78
C LEU A 126 2.85 3.38 -23.83
N GLU A 127 1.68 2.89 -23.41
CA GLU A 127 1.52 1.80 -22.44
C GLU A 127 2.19 2.07 -21.09
N TRP A 128 2.30 3.35 -20.71
CA TRP A 128 2.99 3.79 -19.51
C TRP A 128 4.49 3.42 -19.46
N ASP A 129 5.12 3.22 -20.63
CA ASP A 129 6.57 3.05 -20.73
C ASP A 129 7.27 4.37 -20.37
N GLU A 130 7.65 4.46 -19.09
CA GLU A 130 8.24 5.65 -18.50
C GLU A 130 9.53 6.10 -19.22
N PRO A 131 10.51 5.23 -19.51
CA PRO A 131 11.68 5.62 -20.30
C PRO A 131 11.31 6.26 -21.65
N ARG A 132 10.36 5.68 -22.39
CA ARG A 132 9.93 6.23 -23.69
C ARG A 132 9.19 7.55 -23.55
N LEU A 133 8.28 7.66 -22.58
CA LEU A 133 7.57 8.91 -22.29
C LEU A 133 8.54 10.04 -21.95
N ASN A 134 9.53 9.75 -21.10
CA ASN A 134 10.52 10.73 -20.66
C ASN A 134 11.51 11.13 -21.77
N ALA A 135 11.71 10.28 -22.77
CA ALA A 135 12.54 10.57 -23.93
C ALA A 135 11.81 11.37 -25.04
N LEU A 136 10.51 11.62 -24.91
CA LEU A 136 9.74 12.35 -25.94
C LEU A 136 10.23 13.80 -26.07
N PRO A 137 10.34 14.35 -27.30
CA PRO A 137 10.55 15.77 -27.51
C PRO A 137 9.41 16.60 -26.92
N ALA A 138 9.70 17.82 -26.46
CA ALA A 138 8.72 18.71 -25.83
C ALA A 138 7.46 18.96 -26.68
N ALA A 139 7.58 18.97 -28.01
CA ALA A 139 6.44 19.10 -28.91
C ALA A 139 5.48 17.90 -28.82
N GLU A 140 6.00 16.68 -28.72
CA GLU A 140 5.19 15.46 -28.56
C GLU A 140 4.58 15.37 -27.17
N GLN A 141 5.35 15.73 -26.12
CA GLN A 141 4.83 15.87 -24.76
C GLN A 141 3.61 16.80 -24.70
N LYS A 142 3.72 17.99 -25.33
CA LYS A 142 2.62 18.94 -25.41
C LYS A 142 1.41 18.40 -26.17
N LYS A 143 1.63 17.63 -27.24
CA LYS A 143 0.52 16.98 -27.98
C LYS A 143 -0.23 15.98 -27.10
N ILE A 144 0.48 15.18 -26.31
CA ILE A 144 -0.16 14.22 -25.38
C ILE A 144 -1.02 14.96 -24.36
N ILE A 145 -0.49 15.99 -23.69
CA ILE A 145 -1.26 16.78 -22.72
C ILE A 145 -2.48 17.43 -23.36
N SER A 146 -2.32 18.04 -24.54
CA SER A 146 -3.44 18.65 -25.27
C SER A 146 -4.49 17.62 -25.70
N ASN A 147 -4.07 16.38 -25.99
CA ASN A 147 -4.98 15.29 -26.32
C ASN A 147 -5.80 14.85 -25.10
N ILE A 148 -5.17 14.75 -23.93
CA ILE A 148 -5.85 14.48 -22.65
C ILE A 148 -6.90 15.56 -22.38
N ASP A 149 -6.52 16.84 -22.49
CA ASP A 149 -7.44 17.98 -22.29
C ASP A 149 -8.65 17.91 -23.22
N ARG A 150 -8.41 17.63 -24.50
CA ARG A 150 -9.49 17.49 -25.49
C ARG A 150 -10.40 16.31 -25.18
N LEU A 151 -9.86 15.14 -24.85
CA LEU A 151 -10.66 13.96 -24.51
C LEU A 151 -11.49 14.18 -23.24
N ALA A 152 -10.92 14.87 -22.24
CA ALA A 152 -11.63 15.24 -21.02
C ALA A 152 -12.77 16.23 -21.32
N HIS A 153 -12.50 17.27 -22.11
CA HIS A 153 -13.51 18.26 -22.53
C HIS A 153 -14.66 17.63 -23.31
N ASP A 154 -14.34 16.75 -24.27
CA ASP A 154 -15.31 16.03 -25.09
C ASP A 154 -16.03 14.90 -24.34
N LYS A 155 -15.69 14.65 -23.06
CA LYS A 155 -16.19 13.54 -22.25
C LYS A 155 -15.96 12.16 -22.89
N LYS A 156 -14.86 12.02 -23.62
CA LYS A 156 -14.44 10.78 -24.32
C LYS A 156 -13.29 10.06 -23.62
N LEU A 157 -12.71 10.65 -22.58
CA LEU A 157 -11.70 9.98 -21.77
C LEU A 157 -12.33 8.78 -21.06
N PRO A 158 -11.75 7.57 -21.15
CA PRO A 158 -12.23 6.41 -20.40
C PRO A 158 -12.16 6.66 -18.90
N MET A 159 -13.28 6.46 -18.20
CA MET A 159 -13.40 6.64 -16.74
C MET A 159 -13.95 5.37 -16.11
N ILE A 160 -13.51 5.09 -14.88
CA ILE A 160 -14.10 4.07 -14.01
C ILE A 160 -14.65 4.71 -12.75
N GLU A 161 -15.66 4.07 -12.17
CA GLU A 161 -16.35 4.53 -10.96
C GLU A 161 -16.31 3.44 -9.89
N GLY A 162 -16.23 3.83 -8.63
CA GLY A 162 -16.21 2.91 -7.50
C GLY A 162 -16.37 3.63 -6.18
N GLU A 163 -16.67 2.90 -5.12
CA GLU A 163 -16.70 3.43 -3.76
C GLU A 163 -15.63 2.76 -2.92
N GLU A 164 -14.91 3.55 -2.13
CA GLU A 164 -13.85 3.06 -1.27
C GLU A 164 -13.94 3.70 0.11
N GLU A 165 -13.53 2.94 1.12
CA GLU A 165 -13.53 3.37 2.51
C GLU A 165 -12.10 3.48 3.05
N PHE A 166 -11.81 4.61 3.69
CA PHE A 166 -10.52 4.93 4.25
C PHE A 166 -10.63 5.30 5.72
N ILE A 167 -9.53 5.08 6.43
CA ILE A 167 -9.37 5.53 7.80
C ILE A 167 -8.31 6.63 7.80
N LEU A 168 -8.63 7.73 8.48
CA LEU A 168 -7.69 8.80 8.77
C LEU A 168 -7.52 8.95 10.28
N VAL A 169 -6.33 9.34 10.69
CA VAL A 169 -5.97 9.63 12.09
C VAL A 169 -5.42 11.05 12.20
N LYS A 170 -5.79 11.76 13.27
CA LYS A 170 -5.32 13.13 13.54
C LYS A 170 -4.03 13.05 14.36
N GLU A 171 -2.93 13.46 13.76
CA GLU A 171 -1.59 13.50 14.36
C GLU A 171 -1.09 14.95 14.36
N ASN A 172 -0.72 15.50 15.52
CA ASN A 172 -0.25 16.90 15.64
C ASN A 172 -1.18 17.91 14.94
N SER A 173 -2.50 17.76 15.14
CA SER A 173 -3.55 18.57 14.52
C SER A 173 -3.67 18.46 12.99
N GLN A 174 -3.06 17.43 12.38
CA GLN A 174 -3.15 17.16 10.94
C GLN A 174 -3.71 15.76 10.70
N TRP A 175 -4.69 15.65 9.81
CA TRP A 175 -5.16 14.34 9.37
C TRP A 175 -4.08 13.63 8.53
N ARG A 176 -3.97 12.32 8.73
CA ARG A 176 -3.08 11.42 7.99
C ARG A 176 -3.85 10.17 7.61
N VAL A 177 -3.53 9.60 6.45
CA VAL A 177 -4.13 8.35 5.98
C VAL A 177 -3.54 7.19 6.78
N PHE A 178 -4.41 6.41 7.41
CA PHE A 178 -4.04 5.24 8.18
C PHE A 178 -4.26 3.98 7.35
N LEU A 179 -3.16 3.36 6.93
CA LEU A 179 -3.14 2.17 6.07
C LEU A 179 -3.01 0.88 6.88
N ASN A 180 -2.75 1.00 8.17
CA ASN A 180 -2.73 -0.10 9.13
C ASN A 180 -1.66 -1.16 8.83
N TRP A 181 -0.49 -0.74 8.34
CA TRP A 181 0.62 -1.63 7.99
C TRP A 181 1.14 -2.43 9.19
N ALA A 182 1.00 -1.90 10.41
CA ALA A 182 1.42 -2.58 11.64
C ALA A 182 0.58 -3.82 12.02
N THR A 183 -0.64 -3.95 11.48
CA THR A 183 -1.51 -5.10 11.80
C THR A 183 -0.99 -6.40 11.19
N GLY A 184 -0.10 -6.34 10.20
CA GLY A 184 0.44 -7.52 9.54
C GLY A 184 -0.60 -8.30 8.73
N VAL A 185 -0.17 -9.44 8.23
CA VAL A 185 -0.97 -10.35 7.41
C VAL A 185 -1.26 -11.59 8.22
N LYS A 186 -2.52 -12.02 8.23
CA LYS A 186 -2.89 -13.30 8.83
C LYS A 186 -2.40 -14.43 7.94
N VAL A 187 -1.49 -15.26 8.45
CA VAL A 187 -1.02 -16.45 7.75
C VAL A 187 -1.68 -17.67 8.37
N LYS A 188 -2.37 -18.49 7.59
CA LYS A 188 -2.92 -19.77 8.06
C LYS A 188 -2.08 -20.93 7.58
N PHE A 189 -2.00 -21.97 8.39
CA PHE A 189 -1.25 -23.19 8.09
C PHE A 189 -2.19 -24.39 8.04
N ALA A 190 -2.03 -25.19 7.00
CA ALA A 190 -2.72 -26.44 6.82
C ALA A 190 -1.73 -27.54 6.40
N THR A 191 -2.16 -28.78 6.54
CA THR A 191 -1.43 -29.95 6.06
C THR A 191 -2.29 -30.74 5.10
N ILE A 192 -1.66 -31.31 4.08
CA ILE A 192 -2.22 -32.38 3.26
C ILE A 192 -1.32 -33.59 3.50
N VAL A 193 -1.91 -34.72 3.88
CA VAL A 193 -1.20 -35.98 4.11
C VAL A 193 -1.75 -37.05 3.16
N PRO A 194 -0.97 -38.11 2.86
CA PRO A 194 -1.48 -39.24 2.07
C PRO A 194 -2.73 -39.85 2.70
N SER A 195 -3.72 -40.19 1.87
CA SER A 195 -5.00 -40.73 2.32
C SER A 195 -4.93 -42.17 2.85
N ASP A 196 -3.81 -42.84 2.64
CA ASP A 196 -3.55 -44.21 3.11
C ASP A 196 -3.28 -44.30 4.62
N GLY A 197 -3.17 -43.15 5.30
CA GLY A 197 -2.95 -43.10 6.75
C GLY A 197 -1.54 -43.49 7.16
N THR A 198 -0.57 -43.47 6.24
CA THR A 198 0.84 -43.73 6.56
C THR A 198 1.39 -42.70 7.55
N ILE A 199 0.91 -41.45 7.48
CA ILE A 199 1.40 -40.33 8.27
C ILE A 199 0.27 -39.45 8.77
N ALA A 200 0.39 -39.03 10.03
CA ALA A 200 -0.36 -37.90 10.58
C ALA A 200 0.56 -36.68 10.66
N ALA A 201 0.08 -35.52 10.19
CA ALA A 201 0.81 -34.27 10.30
C ALA A 201 -0.16 -33.12 10.60
N GLU A 202 0.17 -32.29 11.58
CA GLU A 202 -0.62 -31.11 11.95
C GLU A 202 0.28 -29.93 12.34
N PRO A 203 -0.14 -28.68 12.02
CA PRO A 203 0.58 -27.51 12.48
C PRO A 203 0.38 -27.33 13.99
N LEU A 204 1.46 -27.02 14.71
CA LEU A 204 1.40 -26.64 16.13
C LEU A 204 0.66 -25.31 16.33
N THR A 205 0.69 -24.43 15.32
CA THR A 205 -0.03 -23.16 15.30
C THR A 205 -0.74 -23.03 13.94
N ARG A 206 -2.08 -23.04 13.97
CA ARG A 206 -2.91 -23.00 12.75
C ARG A 206 -2.94 -21.64 12.07
N GLU A 207 -2.64 -20.57 12.81
CA GLU A 207 -2.59 -19.22 12.27
C GLU A 207 -1.67 -18.32 13.07
N THR A 208 -1.05 -17.36 12.39
CA THR A 208 -0.26 -16.29 13.01
C THR A 208 -0.49 -14.97 12.30
N ILE A 209 -0.04 -13.88 12.92
CA ILE A 209 0.03 -12.56 12.28
C ILE A 209 1.49 -12.32 11.92
N ALA A 210 1.79 -12.37 10.63
CA ALA A 210 3.12 -12.08 10.10
C ALA A 210 3.25 -10.59 9.80
N ARG A 211 4.29 -9.96 10.31
CA ARG A 211 4.62 -8.58 9.97
C ARG A 211 5.70 -8.55 8.91
N SER A 212 5.59 -7.56 8.05
CA SER A 212 6.54 -7.35 6.99
C SER A 212 7.94 -7.06 7.56
N GLY A 213 8.94 -7.81 7.09
CA GLY A 213 10.32 -7.69 7.57
C GLY A 213 10.64 -8.38 8.90
N GLU A 214 9.64 -8.95 9.58
CA GLU A 214 9.84 -9.73 10.82
C GLU A 214 9.76 -11.23 10.51
N PRO A 215 10.83 -12.02 10.76
CA PRO A 215 10.77 -13.46 10.58
C PRO A 215 9.86 -14.10 11.63
N PHE A 216 9.15 -15.15 11.24
CA PHE A 216 8.31 -15.93 12.15
C PHE A 216 8.50 -17.42 11.88
N THR A 217 8.41 -18.23 12.95
CA THR A 217 8.61 -19.67 12.89
C THR A 217 7.32 -20.40 13.16
N ILE A 218 7.06 -21.44 12.39
CA ILE A 218 5.99 -22.40 12.63
C ILE A 218 6.57 -23.80 12.84
N GLY A 219 5.83 -24.65 13.53
CA GLY A 219 6.19 -26.04 13.73
C GLY A 219 5.09 -26.97 13.27
N PHE A 220 5.46 -28.12 12.73
CA PHE A 220 4.56 -29.21 12.37
C PHE A 220 4.91 -30.42 13.20
N LYS A 221 3.90 -30.97 13.89
CA LYS A 221 4.00 -32.28 14.52
C LYS A 221 3.71 -33.33 13.45
N VAL A 222 4.65 -34.23 13.22
CA VAL A 222 4.57 -35.28 12.20
C VAL A 222 4.81 -36.62 12.85
N LYS A 223 3.94 -37.60 12.60
CA LYS A 223 4.00 -38.94 13.15
C LYS A 223 3.91 -39.99 12.06
N ASN A 224 4.85 -40.93 12.07
CA ASN A 224 4.73 -42.14 11.28
C ASN A 224 3.72 -43.09 11.93
N GLN A 225 2.64 -43.40 11.22
CA GLN A 225 1.58 -44.31 11.66
C GLN A 225 1.76 -45.73 11.10
N ALA A 226 2.72 -45.94 10.20
CA ALA A 226 3.03 -47.24 9.65
C ALA A 226 3.92 -48.08 10.58
N SER A 227 4.03 -49.37 10.25
CA SER A 227 4.84 -50.36 10.96
C SER A 227 6.28 -50.46 10.44
N ASN A 228 6.62 -49.73 9.37
CA ASN A 228 7.94 -49.65 8.75
C ASN A 228 8.49 -48.21 8.77
N ASP A 229 9.77 -48.06 8.46
CA ASP A 229 10.37 -46.74 8.26
C ASP A 229 9.71 -46.05 7.06
N VAL A 230 9.50 -44.73 7.20
CA VAL A 230 8.91 -43.91 6.15
C VAL A 230 9.82 -42.73 5.86
N HIS A 231 10.08 -42.49 4.57
CA HIS A 231 10.76 -41.30 4.09
C HIS A 231 9.73 -40.28 3.63
N ILE A 232 9.85 -39.04 4.10
CA ILE A 232 8.93 -37.97 3.73
C ILE A 232 9.66 -36.81 3.08
N ARG A 233 8.95 -36.17 2.15
CA ARG A 233 9.25 -34.82 1.66
C ARG A 233 8.02 -33.95 1.76
N ILE A 234 8.21 -32.65 1.60
CA ILE A 234 7.10 -31.69 1.58
C ILE A 234 7.09 -30.83 0.32
N VAL A 235 5.91 -30.33 -0.02
CA VAL A 235 5.72 -29.23 -0.97
C VAL A 235 4.95 -28.12 -0.27
N HIS A 236 5.44 -26.89 -0.41
CA HIS A 236 4.74 -25.70 0.08
C HIS A 236 3.80 -25.16 -1.00
N LEU A 237 2.52 -25.08 -0.68
CA LEU A 237 1.49 -24.46 -1.50
C LEU A 237 1.07 -23.16 -0.84
N VAL A 238 1.20 -22.03 -1.55
CA VAL A 238 0.82 -20.70 -1.05
C VAL A 238 -0.38 -20.22 -1.84
N ASP A 239 -1.44 -19.84 -1.13
CA ASP A 239 -2.65 -19.26 -1.71
C ASP A 239 -2.95 -17.86 -1.11
N PRO A 240 -3.32 -16.85 -1.92
CA PRO A 240 -3.31 -16.83 -3.39
C PRO A 240 -1.91 -17.01 -4.00
N THR A 241 -1.79 -17.75 -5.11
CA THR A 241 -0.50 -18.02 -5.79
C THR A 241 0.30 -16.75 -6.09
N LYS A 242 -0.38 -15.64 -6.45
CA LYS A 242 0.25 -14.34 -6.70
C LYS A 242 1.02 -13.77 -5.50
N LEU A 243 0.70 -14.22 -4.28
CA LEU A 243 1.34 -13.79 -3.05
C LEU A 243 2.62 -14.57 -2.71
N LYS A 244 2.87 -15.69 -3.38
CA LYS A 244 4.05 -16.55 -3.13
C LYS A 244 5.37 -15.78 -3.18
N GLN A 245 5.49 -14.80 -4.08
CA GLN A 245 6.70 -13.99 -4.23
C GLN A 245 6.98 -13.05 -3.04
N TYR A 246 6.00 -12.83 -2.16
CA TYR A 246 6.11 -11.96 -0.98
C TYR A 246 6.30 -12.75 0.32
N LEU A 247 6.42 -14.07 0.24
CA LEU A 247 6.64 -14.94 1.38
C LEU A 247 7.92 -15.75 1.15
N ASP A 248 9.00 -15.34 1.81
CA ASP A 248 10.26 -16.06 1.76
C ASP A 248 10.26 -17.19 2.78
N LEU A 249 10.66 -18.38 2.33
CA LEU A 249 11.04 -19.48 3.21
C LEU A 249 12.52 -19.31 3.55
N VAL A 250 12.80 -18.82 4.75
CA VAL A 250 14.16 -18.54 5.23
C VAL A 250 14.86 -19.82 5.64
N GLU A 251 14.14 -20.70 6.35
CA GLU A 251 14.66 -21.97 6.83
C GLU A 251 13.54 -23.02 6.85
N CYS A 252 13.86 -24.26 6.52
CA CYS A 252 12.90 -25.36 6.57
C CYS A 252 13.61 -26.65 7.01
N ALA A 253 13.25 -27.17 8.19
CA ALA A 253 13.77 -28.43 8.70
C ALA A 253 13.41 -29.65 7.81
N LEU A 254 12.40 -29.48 6.94
CA LEU A 254 11.93 -30.47 5.96
C LEU A 254 12.36 -30.13 4.53
N LEU A 255 13.39 -29.28 4.36
CA LEU A 255 13.91 -28.93 3.03
C LEU A 255 14.45 -30.16 2.27
N LEU A 256 15.01 -31.12 3.01
CA LEU A 256 15.46 -32.40 2.49
C LEU A 256 14.53 -33.52 3.00
N PRO A 257 14.46 -34.66 2.29
CA PRO A 257 13.72 -35.80 2.78
C PRO A 257 14.21 -36.26 4.15
N VAL A 258 13.29 -36.61 5.05
CA VAL A 258 13.61 -37.10 6.39
C VAL A 258 13.01 -38.48 6.61
N ARG A 259 13.69 -39.29 7.42
CA ARG A 259 13.24 -40.64 7.80
C ARG A 259 12.57 -40.58 9.16
N LEU A 260 11.41 -41.23 9.27
CA LEU A 260 10.70 -41.46 10.52
C LEU A 260 10.56 -42.97 10.77
N ARG A 261 10.97 -43.42 11.95
CA ARG A 261 10.81 -44.82 12.40
C ARG A 261 9.34 -45.13 12.71
N PRO A 262 8.95 -46.41 12.76
CA PRO A 262 7.59 -46.80 13.12
C PRO A 262 7.14 -46.16 14.45
N GLY A 263 6.01 -45.45 14.43
CA GLY A 263 5.46 -44.77 15.60
C GLY A 263 6.19 -43.51 16.05
N GLU A 264 7.31 -43.14 15.40
CA GLU A 264 8.08 -41.93 15.74
C GLU A 264 7.26 -40.68 15.47
N GLU A 265 7.28 -39.75 16.44
CA GLU A 265 6.66 -38.43 16.36
C GLU A 265 7.75 -37.37 16.55
N GLN A 266 7.84 -36.43 15.62
CA GLN A 266 8.82 -35.35 15.66
C GLN A 266 8.19 -34.03 15.26
N VAL A 267 8.73 -32.94 15.82
CA VAL A 267 8.39 -31.58 15.44
C VAL A 267 9.42 -31.06 14.46
N TYR A 268 8.93 -30.55 13.32
CA TYR A 268 9.75 -29.91 12.30
C TYR A 268 9.36 -28.45 12.17
N ASN A 269 10.35 -27.57 12.22
CA ASN A 269 10.13 -26.12 12.16
C ASN A 269 10.43 -25.57 10.77
N SER A 270 9.76 -24.48 10.41
CA SER A 270 10.14 -23.64 9.27
C SER A 270 10.00 -22.19 9.64
N THR A 271 10.94 -21.38 9.16
CA THR A 271 10.99 -19.94 9.38
C THR A 271 10.68 -19.24 8.08
N TYR A 272 9.74 -18.31 8.14
CA TYR A 272 9.28 -17.50 7.03
C TYR A 272 9.54 -16.03 7.28
N LEU A 273 9.54 -15.25 6.20
CA LEU A 273 9.57 -13.81 6.22
C LEU A 273 8.55 -13.27 5.22
N VAL A 274 7.59 -12.48 5.69
CA VAL A 274 6.75 -11.68 4.78
C VAL A 274 7.57 -10.48 4.35
N ARG A 275 7.72 -10.29 3.03
CA ARG A 275 8.50 -9.19 2.49
C ARG A 275 7.82 -7.83 2.69
N GLY A 276 8.64 -6.77 2.61
CA GLY A 276 8.28 -5.34 2.62
C GLY A 276 7.08 -4.98 1.74
N ASP A 277 7.04 -5.64 0.59
CA ASP A 277 6.39 -5.21 -0.64
C ASP A 277 5.06 -5.88 -0.93
N LEU A 278 4.47 -6.47 0.09
CA LEU A 278 3.16 -7.10 0.00
C LEU A 278 2.08 -6.11 -0.50
N PRO A 279 1.21 -6.52 -1.45
CA PRO A 279 0.20 -5.63 -2.03
C PRO A 279 -0.79 -5.08 -0.99
N ASP A 280 -1.19 -3.81 -1.15
CA ASP A 280 -2.19 -3.17 -0.31
C ASP A 280 -3.49 -3.97 -0.22
N GLY A 281 -4.11 -3.97 0.96
CA GLY A 281 -5.37 -4.69 1.19
C GLY A 281 -5.21 -6.19 1.37
N THR A 282 -4.00 -6.74 1.24
CA THR A 282 -3.73 -8.14 1.58
C THR A 282 -3.86 -8.32 3.10
N ARG A 283 -4.90 -9.05 3.51
CA ARG A 283 -5.18 -9.32 4.93
C ARG A 283 -4.83 -10.73 5.36
N ALA A 284 -4.78 -11.66 4.41
CA ALA A 284 -4.49 -13.05 4.70
C ALA A 284 -3.79 -13.77 3.53
N LEU A 285 -3.08 -14.83 3.86
CA LEU A 285 -2.59 -15.85 2.93
C LEU A 285 -2.56 -17.21 3.64
N ASP A 286 -2.68 -18.28 2.86
CA ASP A 286 -2.68 -19.65 3.36
C ASP A 286 -1.41 -20.37 2.88
N VAL A 287 -0.78 -21.12 3.78
CA VAL A 287 0.40 -21.96 3.50
C VAL A 287 0.04 -23.40 3.85
N THR A 288 -0.06 -24.24 2.83
CA THR A 288 -0.34 -25.66 2.98
C THR A 288 0.92 -26.48 2.78
N TYR A 289 1.21 -27.34 3.76
CA TYR A 289 2.30 -28.32 3.70
C TYR A 289 1.75 -29.63 3.18
N GLU A 290 2.06 -29.95 1.93
CA GLU A 290 1.72 -31.24 1.34
C GLU A 290 2.83 -32.25 1.64
N PHE A 291 2.57 -33.17 2.57
CA PHE A 291 3.48 -34.26 2.93
C PHE A 291 3.34 -35.41 1.92
N LYS A 292 4.47 -35.88 1.41
CA LYS A 292 4.53 -37.00 0.46
C LYS A 292 5.47 -38.05 0.99
N VAL A 293 5.03 -39.30 0.94
CA VAL A 293 5.86 -40.47 1.22
C VAL A 293 6.68 -40.79 -0.03
N GLU A 294 7.97 -40.95 0.16
CA GLU A 294 8.88 -41.43 -0.88
C GLU A 294 8.95 -42.95 -0.85
N SER A 295 8.98 -43.56 -2.04
CA SER A 295 9.10 -45.01 -2.24
C SER A 295 10.56 -45.39 -2.46
#